data_AF-A0A2P6R6L7-F1
#
_entry.id   AF-A0A2P6R6L7-F1
#
_cell.length_a   1.000
_cell.length_b   1.000
_cell.length_c   1.000
_cell.angle_alpha   90.00
_cell.angle_beta   90.00
_cell.angle_gamma   90.00
#
_symmetry.space_group_name_H-M   'P 1'
#
loop_
_entity.id
_entity.type
_entity.pdbx_description
1 polymer ?
#
loop_
_entity_poly.entity_id
_entity_poly.type
_entity_poly.pdbx_seq_one_letter_code
_entity_poly.pdbx_strand_id
1 'polypeptide(L)'
;MKNHKLLAQEITERDEEALKYLKDIKWFKIDEGCFKLEFVFQQPNPYFENDVLTKSYQEKTTGCVIKWHHGKDLTHKLLEGMSKNSERLIKSCESFFNFFNPPKFRPHDEHLDYDEHPDYYDEYIDCHDEYLVIKFGFIPCN
;
A
#
# COMPACT_ATOMS: atom_id res chain seq x y z
N MET A 1 5.10 -14.21 -2.72
CA MET A 1 5.50 -12.79 -2.83
C MET A 1 6.97 -12.50 -2.49
N LYS A 2 7.79 -13.45 -2.02
CA LYS A 2 9.20 -13.19 -1.63
C LYS A 2 10.15 -12.85 -2.80
N ASN A 3 9.68 -12.86 -4.05
CA ASN A 3 10.52 -12.64 -5.22
C ASN A 3 10.84 -11.16 -5.49
N HIS A 4 10.16 -10.23 -4.82
CA HIS A 4 10.44 -8.80 -4.95
C HIS A 4 10.99 -8.27 -3.64
N LYS A 5 12.31 -8.02 -3.60
CA LYS A 5 13.05 -7.75 -2.36
C LYS A 5 12.52 -6.54 -1.59
N LEU A 6 11.99 -5.53 -2.29
CA LEU A 6 11.47 -4.32 -1.67
C LEU A 6 10.08 -4.54 -1.06
N LEU A 7 9.14 -5.15 -1.80
CA LEU A 7 7.83 -5.51 -1.21
C LEU A 7 7.95 -6.52 -0.06
N ALA A 8 8.97 -7.37 -0.10
CA ALA A 8 9.23 -8.34 0.96
C ALA A 8 9.79 -7.72 2.25
N GLN A 9 10.42 -6.54 2.19
CA GLN A 9 10.93 -5.84 3.36
C GLN A 9 9.81 -5.22 4.19
N GLU A 10 8.73 -4.77 3.54
CA GLU A 10 7.57 -4.15 4.18
C GLU A 10 6.55 -5.17 4.72
N ILE A 11 6.77 -6.47 4.50
CA ILE A 11 5.88 -7.53 5.01
C ILE A 11 6.24 -7.82 6.47
N THR A 12 5.35 -7.45 7.38
CA THR A 12 5.46 -7.84 8.78
C THR A 12 4.89 -9.24 9.01
N GLU A 13 5.23 -9.87 10.14
CA GLU A 13 4.69 -11.18 10.53
C GLU A 13 3.15 -11.21 10.54
N ARG A 14 2.50 -10.09 10.89
CA ARG A 14 1.03 -9.97 10.91
C ARG A 14 0.44 -9.98 9.49
N ASP A 15 1.18 -9.42 8.52
CA ASP A 15 0.76 -9.39 7.13
C ASP A 15 0.87 -10.76 6.49
N GLU A 16 1.89 -11.56 6.85
CA GLU A 16 2.09 -12.91 6.31
C GLU A 16 0.84 -13.79 6.44
N GLU A 17 0.12 -13.72 7.56
CA GLU A 17 -1.10 -14.49 7.79
C GLU A 17 -2.25 -14.09 6.86
N ALA A 18 -2.41 -12.80 6.56
CA ALA A 18 -3.39 -12.32 5.58
C ALA A 18 -2.94 -12.65 4.15
N LEU A 19 -1.63 -12.57 3.88
CA LEU A 19 -1.03 -12.89 2.58
C LEU A 19 -1.10 -14.37 2.22
N LYS A 20 -1.36 -15.29 3.17
CA LYS A 20 -1.69 -16.70 2.87
C LYS A 20 -2.93 -16.85 1.99
N TYR A 21 -3.83 -15.87 2.02
CA TYR A 21 -5.04 -15.86 1.22
C TYR A 21 -4.81 -15.29 -0.18
N LEU A 22 -3.66 -14.68 -0.44
CA LEU A 22 -3.32 -14.20 -1.78
C LEU A 22 -3.16 -15.39 -2.73
N LYS A 23 -3.92 -15.39 -3.82
CA LYS A 23 -3.88 -16.41 -4.86
C LYS A 23 -3.06 -16.00 -6.07
N ASP A 24 -3.19 -14.74 -6.46
CA ASP A 24 -2.61 -14.27 -7.70
C ASP A 24 -2.27 -12.78 -7.62
N ILE A 25 -1.29 -12.37 -8.42
CA ILE A 25 -0.98 -10.96 -8.65
C ILE A 25 -0.96 -10.77 -10.16
N LYS A 26 -1.94 -10.02 -10.64
CA LYS A 26 -2.05 -9.65 -12.04
C LYS A 26 -1.55 -8.25 -12.23
N TRP A 27 -1.00 -7.98 -13.40
CA TRP A 27 -0.68 -6.63 -13.82
C TRP A 27 -1.32 -6.37 -15.18
N PHE A 28 -1.71 -5.11 -15.40
CA PHE A 28 -2.35 -4.67 -16.62
C PHE A 28 -1.67 -3.38 -17.08
N LYS A 29 -1.17 -3.35 -18.31
CA LYS A 29 -0.80 -2.09 -18.96
C LYS A 29 -2.07 -1.30 -19.24
N ILE A 30 -2.14 -0.07 -18.76
CA ILE A 30 -3.23 0.86 -19.07
C ILE A 30 -2.82 1.74 -20.25
N ASP A 31 -1.62 2.31 -20.19
CA ASP A 31 -1.05 3.18 -21.22
C ASP A 31 0.49 3.13 -21.17
N GLU A 32 1.19 3.90 -22.01
CA GLU A 32 2.64 4.08 -21.90
C GLU A 32 3.03 4.63 -20.52
N GLY A 33 3.86 3.86 -19.81
CA GLY A 33 4.24 4.20 -18.43
C GLY A 33 3.14 4.01 -17.39
N CYS A 34 1.90 3.71 -17.77
CA CYS A 34 0.79 3.53 -16.85
C CYS A 34 0.41 2.05 -16.70
N PHE A 35 0.32 1.56 -15.47
CA PHE A 35 -0.08 0.18 -15.21
C PHE A 35 -0.85 0.03 -13.91
N LYS A 36 -1.58 -1.06 -13.79
CA LYS A 36 -2.33 -1.44 -12.59
C LYS A 36 -1.93 -2.84 -12.14
N LEU A 37 -1.80 -3.01 -10.84
CA LEU A 37 -1.66 -4.28 -10.16
C LEU A 37 -2.98 -4.66 -9.50
N GLU A 38 -3.32 -5.95 -9.59
CA GLU A 38 -4.46 -6.56 -8.91
C GLU A 38 -3.99 -7.75 -8.10
N PHE A 39 -4.17 -7.67 -6.79
CA PHE A 39 -3.84 -8.69 -5.82
C PHE A 39 -5.12 -9.45 -5.49
N VAL A 40 -5.23 -10.67 -5.99
CA VAL A 40 -6.43 -11.50 -5.87
C VAL A 40 -6.34 -12.34 -4.61
N PHE A 41 -7.30 -12.21 -3.71
CA PHE A 41 -7.40 -12.95 -2.46
C PHE A 41 -8.53 -13.98 -2.52
N GLN A 42 -8.30 -15.15 -1.93
CA GLN A 42 -9.32 -16.18 -1.76
C GLN A 42 -10.32 -15.78 -0.68
N GLN A 43 -11.60 -16.00 -0.96
CA GLN A 43 -12.67 -15.96 0.04
C GLN A 43 -13.05 -17.36 0.56
N PRO A 44 -13.54 -17.46 1.81
CA PRO A 44 -13.62 -16.37 2.80
C PRO A 44 -12.24 -15.99 3.36
N ASN A 45 -11.96 -14.69 3.45
CA ASN A 45 -10.76 -14.13 4.06
C ASN A 45 -11.10 -13.57 5.45
N PRO A 46 -10.44 -14.02 6.54
CA PRO A 46 -10.76 -13.57 7.89
C PRO A 46 -10.31 -12.14 8.22
N TYR A 47 -9.62 -11.45 7.31
CA TYR A 47 -9.10 -10.10 7.52
C TYR A 47 -9.93 -8.99 6.89
N PHE A 48 -10.43 -9.19 5.66
CA PHE A 48 -11.15 -8.17 4.91
C PHE A 48 -12.08 -8.77 3.85
N GLU A 49 -13.09 -7.99 3.46
CA GLU A 49 -14.12 -8.40 2.48
C GLU A 49 -13.66 -8.35 1.02
N ASN A 50 -12.57 -7.63 0.71
CA ASN A 50 -12.14 -7.45 -0.67
C ASN A 50 -11.63 -8.75 -1.30
N ASP A 51 -12.19 -9.12 -2.45
CA ASP A 51 -11.65 -10.21 -3.29
C ASP A 51 -10.38 -9.78 -4.03
N VAL A 52 -10.30 -8.49 -4.37
CA VAL A 52 -9.17 -7.91 -5.09
C VAL A 52 -8.76 -6.59 -4.46
N LEU A 53 -7.47 -6.46 -4.16
CA LEU A 53 -6.85 -5.18 -3.81
C LEU A 53 -6.09 -4.64 -5.02
N THR A 54 -6.19 -3.34 -5.28
CA THR A 54 -5.66 -2.74 -6.51
C THR A 54 -4.70 -1.59 -6.20
N LYS A 55 -3.64 -1.49 -7.01
CA LYS A 55 -2.71 -0.37 -7.02
C LYS A 55 -2.49 0.06 -8.46
N SER A 56 -2.69 1.34 -8.77
CA SER A 56 -2.53 1.87 -10.12
C SER A 56 -1.47 2.97 -10.12
N TYR A 57 -0.59 2.92 -11.12
CA TYR A 57 0.42 3.92 -11.38
C TYR A 57 0.08 4.59 -12.70
N GLN A 58 -0.32 5.85 -12.62
CA GLN A 58 -0.59 6.74 -13.76
C GLN A 58 0.19 8.05 -13.51
N GLU A 59 -0.38 9.21 -13.82
CA GLU A 59 0.14 10.51 -13.35
C GLU A 59 0.24 10.56 -11.82
N LYS A 60 -0.65 9.85 -11.13
CA LYS A 60 -0.61 9.66 -9.68
C LYS A 60 -0.76 8.20 -9.32
N THR A 61 -0.06 7.83 -8.26
CA THR A 61 -0.22 6.51 -7.66
C THR A 61 -1.49 6.47 -6.83
N THR A 62 -2.39 5.53 -7.13
CA THR A 62 -3.66 5.36 -6.44
C THR A 62 -3.83 3.92 -5.98
N GLY A 63 -4.45 3.73 -4.83
CA GLY A 63 -4.76 2.41 -4.29
C GLY A 63 -6.25 2.20 -4.07
N CYS A 64 -6.62 1.28 -3.19
CA CYS A 64 -8.02 0.98 -2.87
C CYS A 64 -8.26 0.93 -1.37
N VAL A 65 -9.50 1.23 -0.97
CA VAL A 65 -9.92 1.07 0.43
C VAL A 65 -10.06 -0.41 0.77
N ILE A 66 -9.34 -0.84 1.80
CA ILE A 66 -9.44 -2.19 2.36
C ILE A 66 -10.60 -2.20 3.36
N LYS A 67 -11.57 -3.08 3.14
CA LYS A 67 -12.74 -3.29 4.00
C LYS A 67 -12.39 -4.28 5.10
N TRP A 68 -11.60 -3.83 6.05
CA TRP A 68 -11.18 -4.63 7.20
C TRP A 68 -12.37 -5.13 8.00
N HIS A 69 -12.31 -6.39 8.42
CA HIS A 69 -13.19 -6.91 9.45
C HIS A 69 -12.82 -6.32 10.82
N HIS A 70 -13.77 -6.40 11.77
CA HIS A 70 -13.60 -5.83 13.10
C HIS A 70 -12.35 -6.38 13.81
N GLY A 71 -11.43 -5.49 14.21
CA GLY A 71 -10.18 -5.85 14.89
C GLY A 71 -9.13 -6.52 14.00
N LYS A 72 -9.28 -6.45 12.67
CA LYS A 72 -8.37 -7.04 11.69
C LYS A 72 -7.62 -6.03 10.84
N ASP A 73 -7.80 -4.74 11.11
CA ASP A 73 -7.01 -3.69 10.49
C ASP A 73 -5.52 -3.90 10.84
N LEU A 74 -4.72 -4.17 9.81
CA LEU A 74 -3.29 -4.40 9.95
C LEU A 74 -2.47 -3.11 9.81
N THR A 75 -3.04 -2.06 9.23
CA THR A 75 -2.38 -0.77 9.00
C THR A 75 -2.45 0.16 10.20
N HIS A 76 -3.36 -0.11 11.14
CA HIS A 76 -3.47 0.66 12.38
C HIS A 76 -3.40 -0.22 13.63
N LYS A 77 -2.80 0.33 14.69
CA LYS A 77 -2.83 -0.24 16.05
C LYS A 77 -3.63 0.65 16.98
N LEU A 78 -4.47 0.02 17.78
CA LEU A 78 -5.08 0.66 18.94
C LEU A 78 -4.01 0.81 20.02
N LEU A 79 -3.85 2.02 20.54
CA LEU A 79 -3.02 2.25 21.72
C LEU A 79 -3.81 1.80 22.95
N GLU A 80 -3.51 0.61 23.45
CA GLU A 80 -4.01 0.16 24.75
C GLU A 80 -3.28 0.92 25.86
N GLY A 81 -3.97 1.87 26.50
CA GLY A 81 -3.33 2.64 27.58
C GLY A 81 -4.06 3.82 28.18
N MET A 82 -5.31 4.14 27.80
CA MET A 82 -6.04 5.26 28.43
C MET A 82 -7.44 4.87 28.86
N SER A 83 -7.82 5.39 30.05
CA SER A 83 -9.03 5.07 30.81
C SER A 83 -10.34 5.16 30.01
N LYS A 84 -11.40 4.54 30.55
CA LYS A 84 -12.74 4.30 29.97
C LYS A 84 -13.49 5.51 29.34
N ASN A 85 -12.91 6.71 29.30
CA ASN A 85 -13.53 7.93 28.80
C ASN A 85 -12.69 8.76 27.79
N SER A 86 -11.53 8.27 27.32
CA SER A 86 -10.73 8.94 26.28
C SER A 86 -11.02 8.33 24.91
N GLU A 87 -11.19 9.19 23.89
CA GLU A 87 -11.25 8.76 22.49
C GLU A 87 -10.08 7.81 22.19
N ARG A 88 -10.37 6.65 21.60
CA ARG A 88 -9.37 5.63 21.29
C ARG A 88 -8.38 6.23 20.28
N LEU A 89 -7.15 6.45 20.71
CA LEU A 89 -6.08 6.90 19.81
C LEU A 89 -5.66 5.72 18.92
N ILE A 90 -5.88 5.88 17.62
CA ILE A 90 -5.48 4.94 16.57
C ILE A 90 -4.18 5.47 15.97
N LYS A 91 -3.11 4.67 15.98
CA LYS A 91 -1.82 5.03 15.37
C LYS A 91 -1.56 4.14 14.16
N SER A 92 -1.15 4.74 13.04
CA SER A 92 -0.65 3.99 11.88
C SER A 92 0.58 3.16 12.26
N CYS A 93 0.67 1.94 11.75
CA CYS A 93 1.81 1.07 11.94
C CYS A 93 2.29 0.50 10.60
N GLU A 94 3.54 0.07 10.60
CA GLU A 94 4.15 -0.65 9.49
C GLU A 94 3.32 -1.91 9.15
N SER A 95 2.95 -1.99 7.88
CA SER A 95 2.18 -3.07 7.28
C SER A 95 2.30 -2.99 5.77
N PHE A 96 2.48 -4.15 5.13
CA PHE A 96 2.42 -4.28 3.67
C PHE A 96 1.15 -3.66 3.08
N PHE A 97 0.03 -3.70 3.80
CA PHE A 97 -1.25 -3.20 3.31
C PHE A 97 -1.32 -1.68 3.19
N ASN A 98 -0.34 -0.94 3.75
CA ASN A 98 -0.14 0.49 3.46
C ASN A 98 0.15 0.74 1.98
N PHE A 99 0.70 -0.26 1.27
CA PHE A 99 0.90 -0.23 -0.17
C PHE A 99 -0.36 0.16 -0.95
N PHE A 100 -1.55 -0.26 -0.49
CA PHE A 100 -2.83 0.06 -1.14
C PHE A 100 -3.43 1.40 -0.72
N ASN A 101 -2.75 2.16 0.13
CA ASN A 101 -3.13 3.49 0.56
C ASN A 101 -1.95 4.46 0.36
N PRO A 102 -1.56 4.72 -0.90
CA PRO A 102 -0.42 5.57 -1.18
C PRO A 102 -0.63 7.00 -0.65
N PRO A 103 0.46 7.73 -0.37
CA PRO A 103 0.40 9.14 -0.02
C PRO A 103 -0.38 9.93 -1.07
N LYS A 104 -1.24 10.84 -0.61
CA LYS A 104 -2.02 11.69 -1.53
C LYS A 104 -1.17 12.89 -1.93
N PHE A 105 -0.53 12.82 -3.09
CA PHE A 105 0.11 13.99 -3.70
C PHE A 105 -0.94 15.07 -3.98
N ARG A 106 -0.78 16.24 -3.34
CA ARG A 106 -1.59 17.41 -3.68
C ARG A 106 -1.26 17.79 -5.14
N PRO A 107 -2.25 17.84 -6.05
CA PRO A 107 -1.99 18.33 -7.40
C PRO A 107 -1.63 19.81 -7.28
N HIS A 108 -0.57 20.24 -7.95
CA HIS A 108 -0.01 21.58 -7.89
C HIS A 108 0.64 21.91 -6.54
N ASP A 109 1.94 21.65 -6.45
CA ASP A 109 2.86 22.72 -6.13
C ASP A 109 4.20 22.34 -6.76
N GLU A 110 4.37 22.72 -8.03
CA GLU A 110 5.67 22.71 -8.73
C GLU A 110 6.65 23.75 -8.10
N HIS A 111 6.29 24.28 -6.92
CA HIS A 111 6.92 25.34 -6.16
C HIS A 111 7.04 25.03 -4.65
N LEU A 112 6.81 23.80 -4.19
CA LEU A 112 7.17 23.48 -2.79
C LEU A 112 8.69 23.57 -2.67
N ASP A 113 9.17 24.39 -1.75
CA ASP A 113 10.59 24.45 -1.44
C ASP A 113 10.98 23.12 -0.78
N TYR A 114 12.03 22.47 -1.30
CA TYR A 114 12.60 21.26 -0.71
C TYR A 114 12.97 21.47 0.77
N ASP A 115 13.44 22.67 1.12
CA ASP A 115 13.80 23.01 2.49
C ASP A 115 12.57 23.20 3.40
N GLU A 116 11.40 23.54 2.83
CA GLU A 116 10.17 23.76 3.60
C GLU A 116 9.36 22.46 3.78
N HIS A 117 9.47 21.52 2.84
CA HIS A 117 8.71 20.27 2.83
C HIS A 117 9.55 19.03 2.48
N PRO A 118 10.62 18.72 3.24
CA PRO A 118 11.48 17.57 2.96
C PRO A 118 10.71 16.24 2.98
N ASP A 119 9.78 16.06 3.93
CA ASP A 119 8.96 14.84 4.07
C ASP A 119 8.12 14.56 2.80
N TYR A 120 7.67 15.61 2.09
CA TYR A 120 6.90 15.46 0.86
C TYR A 120 7.77 14.94 -0.30
N TYR A 121 9.01 15.41 -0.39
CA TYR A 121 9.96 14.96 -1.40
C TYR A 121 10.43 13.53 -1.12
N ASP A 122 10.66 13.17 0.14
CA ASP A 122 10.99 11.81 0.55
C ASP A 122 9.86 10.83 0.15
N GLU A 123 8.59 11.16 0.48
CA GLU A 123 7.43 10.35 0.06
C GLU A 123 7.29 10.26 -1.48
N TYR A 124 7.64 11.32 -2.22
CA TYR A 124 7.64 11.33 -3.67
C TYR A 124 8.72 10.43 -4.27
N ILE A 125 9.94 10.51 -3.74
CA ILE A 125 11.06 9.68 -4.15
C ILE A 125 10.76 8.20 -3.88
N ASP A 126 10.24 7.89 -2.68
CA ASP A 126 9.86 6.52 -2.32
C ASP A 126 8.82 5.95 -3.28
N CYS A 127 7.80 6.74 -3.65
CA CYS A 127 6.78 6.31 -4.60
C CYS A 127 7.34 6.09 -6.00
N HIS A 128 8.27 6.94 -6.45
CA HIS A 128 8.92 6.81 -7.75
C HIS A 128 9.84 5.58 -7.79
N ASP A 129 10.61 5.32 -6.74
CA ASP A 129 11.47 4.15 -6.64
C ASP A 129 10.65 2.86 -6.61
N GLU A 130 9.56 2.82 -5.84
CA GLU A 130 8.58 1.73 -5.86
C GLU A 130 8.05 1.47 -7.28
N TYR A 131 7.66 2.53 -8.00
CA TYR A 131 7.21 2.46 -9.38
C TYR A 131 8.27 1.84 -10.31
N LEU A 132 9.52 2.32 -10.25
CA LEU A 132 10.60 1.81 -11.09
C LEU A 132 10.85 0.34 -10.80
N VAL A 133 10.93 -0.06 -9.53
CA VAL A 133 11.23 -1.44 -9.18
C VAL A 133 10.09 -2.38 -9.61
N ILE A 134 8.84 -1.93 -9.55
CA ILE A 134 7.71 -2.72 -10.08
C ILE A 134 7.75 -2.77 -11.61
N LYS A 135 8.00 -1.64 -12.28
CA LYS A 135 8.07 -1.56 -13.74
C LYS A 135 9.17 -2.44 -14.32
N PHE A 136 10.34 -2.49 -13.67
CA PHE A 136 11.49 -3.27 -14.15
C PHE A 136 11.60 -4.67 -13.54
N GLY A 137 10.92 -4.94 -12.43
CA GLY A 137 11.01 -6.21 -11.71
C GLY A 137 9.77 -7.11 -11.80
N PHE A 138 8.58 -6.55 -12.02
CA PHE A 138 7.30 -7.29 -12.06
C PHE A 138 6.75 -7.45 -13.48
N ILE A 139 7.00 -6.46 -14.34
CA ILE A 139 6.50 -6.44 -15.71
C ILE A 139 7.60 -7.02 -16.61
N PRO A 140 7.44 -8.23 -17.18
CA PRO A 140 8.42 -8.75 -18.10
C PRO A 140 8.54 -7.82 -19.31
N CYS A 141 9.77 -7.34 -19.57
CA CYS A 141 10.09 -6.61 -20.79
C CYS A 141 9.81 -7.55 -21.99
N ASN A 142 8.77 -7.26 -22.77
CA ASN A 142 8.62 -7.76 -24.13
C ASN A 142 9.17 -6.71 -25.10
#